data_AF-A0A2R4JKE6-F1
#
_entry.id   AF-A0A2R4JKE6-F1
#
_cell.length_a   1.000
_cell.length_b   1.000
_cell.length_c   1.000
_cell.angle_alpha   90.00
_cell.angle_beta   90.00
_cell.angle_gamma   90.00
#
_symmetry.space_group_name_H-M   'P 1'
#
loop_
_entity.id
_entity.type
_entity.pdbx_description
1 polymer ?
#
loop_
_entity_poly.entity_id
_entity_poly.type
_entity_poly.pdbx_seq_one_letter_code
_entity_poly.pdbx_strand_id
1 'polypeptide(L)'
;MDPTSPLEQTLHTARALVLADLASGEVAAADVVSMVEDSVVQRRWWVEQWPDGAQFVAGLVAQDVQDALLERYGRWPLCPVCGSGDPHALEVEPELGPDPHWVCHKAGVKVASVGSLGSAMDGPSS
;
A
#
# COMPACT_ATOMS: atom_id res chain seq x y z
N MET A 1 -3.90 -26.51 13.52
CA MET A 1 -4.11 -26.17 12.11
C MET A 1 -4.74 -24.80 12.11
N ASP A 2 -4.11 -23.83 11.47
CA ASP A 2 -4.79 -22.58 11.14
C ASP A 2 -5.95 -22.92 10.19
N PRO A 3 -7.21 -22.58 10.52
CA PRO A 3 -8.37 -22.93 9.69
C PRO A 3 -8.46 -22.15 8.38
N THR A 4 -7.53 -21.23 8.11
CA THR A 4 -7.58 -20.29 6.97
C THR A 4 -6.65 -20.73 5.84
N SER A 5 -7.14 -20.78 4.59
CA SER A 5 -6.32 -21.21 3.44
C SER A 5 -5.14 -20.26 3.17
N PRO A 6 -4.05 -20.71 2.51
CA PRO A 6 -2.93 -19.83 2.17
C PRO A 6 -3.32 -18.60 1.35
N LEU A 7 -4.35 -18.73 0.50
CA LEU A 7 -4.94 -17.63 -0.27
C LEU A 7 -5.55 -16.58 0.66
N GLU A 8 -6.41 -17.01 1.60
CA GLU A 8 -7.02 -16.10 2.57
C GLU A 8 -5.96 -15.38 3.42
N GLN A 9 -4.94 -16.11 3.87
CA GLN A 9 -3.84 -15.52 4.65
C GLN A 9 -3.10 -14.44 3.85
N THR A 10 -2.85 -14.69 2.56
CA THR A 10 -2.23 -13.71 1.65
C THR A 10 -3.09 -12.45 1.52
N LEU A 11 -4.38 -12.63 1.23
CA LEU A 11 -5.32 -11.51 1.05
C LEU A 11 -5.51 -10.71 2.34
N HIS A 12 -5.65 -11.39 3.48
CA HIS A 12 -5.77 -10.74 4.78
C HIS A 12 -4.50 -9.99 5.19
N THR A 13 -3.33 -10.54 4.88
CA THR A 13 -2.05 -9.86 5.12
C THR A 13 -1.94 -8.59 4.30
N ALA A 14 -2.19 -8.66 2.98
CA ALA A 14 -2.16 -7.49 2.10
C ALA A 14 -3.14 -6.40 2.58
N ARG A 15 -4.39 -6.80 2.89
CA ARG A 15 -5.42 -5.92 3.45
C ARG A 15 -4.94 -5.22 4.73
N ALA A 16 -4.39 -5.99 5.67
CA ALA A 16 -3.95 -5.46 6.96
C ALA A 16 -2.80 -4.45 6.80
N LEU A 17 -1.82 -4.75 5.93
CA LEU A 17 -0.70 -3.85 5.66
C LEU A 17 -1.18 -2.52 5.06
N VAL A 18 -2.02 -2.56 4.03
CA VAL A 18 -2.51 -1.32 3.39
C VAL A 18 -3.39 -0.50 4.33
N LEU A 19 -4.25 -1.15 5.13
CA LEU A 19 -5.02 -0.46 6.16
C LEU A 19 -4.14 0.19 7.23
N ALA A 20 -3.00 -0.41 7.58
CA ALA A 20 -2.06 0.19 8.52
C ALA A 20 -1.47 1.49 7.96
N ASP A 21 -1.05 1.51 6.70
CA ASP A 21 -0.53 2.72 6.05
C ASP A 21 -1.59 3.81 5.91
N LEU A 22 -2.81 3.44 5.52
CA LEU A 22 -3.94 4.38 5.44
C LEU A 22 -4.27 4.99 6.81
N ALA A 23 -4.21 4.18 7.87
CA ALA A 23 -4.42 4.66 9.24
C ALA A 23 -3.30 5.62 9.68
N SER A 24 -2.04 5.30 9.37
CA SER A 24 -0.90 6.19 9.62
C SER A 24 -1.02 7.51 8.85
N GLY A 25 -1.56 7.47 7.63
CA GLY A 25 -1.85 8.65 6.82
C GLY A 25 -3.13 9.40 7.19
N GLU A 26 -3.84 8.99 8.24
CA GLU A 26 -5.15 9.54 8.65
C GLU A 26 -6.23 9.55 7.55
N VAL A 27 -6.16 8.60 6.60
CA VAL A 27 -7.09 8.48 5.45
C VAL A 27 -7.96 7.21 5.48
N ALA A 28 -8.01 6.49 6.59
CA ALA A 28 -8.79 5.24 6.74
C ALA A 28 -10.30 5.47 6.95
N ALA A 29 -10.92 6.37 6.18
CA ALA A 29 -12.37 6.56 6.17
C ALA A 29 -13.08 5.36 5.53
N ALA A 30 -14.38 5.18 5.84
CA ALA A 30 -15.13 3.99 5.43
C ALA A 30 -15.14 3.75 3.91
N ASP A 31 -15.20 4.82 3.11
CA ASP A 31 -15.19 4.73 1.66
C ASP A 31 -13.81 4.44 1.07
N VAL A 32 -12.73 4.85 1.76
CA VAL A 32 -11.36 4.46 1.42
C VAL A 32 -11.11 2.99 1.80
N VAL A 33 -11.65 2.53 2.93
CA VAL A 33 -11.64 1.11 3.29
C VAL A 33 -12.33 0.27 2.21
N SER A 34 -13.45 0.74 1.67
CA SER A 34 -14.10 0.06 0.54
C SER A 34 -13.19 -0.09 -0.69
N MET A 35 -12.34 0.90 -0.98
CA MET A 35 -11.34 0.79 -2.07
C MET A 35 -10.37 -0.38 -1.81
N VAL A 36 -9.92 -0.55 -0.57
CA VAL A 36 -9.06 -1.69 -0.18
C VAL A 36 -9.78 -3.02 -0.39
N GLU A 37 -11.05 -3.12 0.02
CA GLU A 37 -11.82 -4.35 -0.16
C GLU A 37 -12.03 -4.68 -1.65
N ASP A 38 -12.32 -3.67 -2.47
CA ASP A 38 -12.46 -3.84 -3.91
C ASP A 38 -11.16 -4.36 -4.54
N SER A 39 -10.01 -3.78 -4.18
CA SER A 39 -8.69 -4.27 -4.61
C SER A 39 -8.43 -5.71 -4.16
N VAL A 40 -8.74 -6.05 -2.90
CA VAL A 40 -8.56 -7.42 -2.38
C VAL A 40 -9.43 -8.43 -3.13
N VAL A 41 -10.68 -8.08 -3.45
CA VAL A 41 -11.58 -8.92 -4.27
C VAL A 41 -11.00 -9.15 -5.66
N GLN A 42 -10.46 -8.09 -6.30
CA GLN A 42 -9.81 -8.21 -7.61
C GLN A 42 -8.56 -9.11 -7.55
N ARG A 43 -7.72 -8.95 -6.50
CA ARG A 43 -6.50 -9.76 -6.35
C ARG A 43 -6.76 -11.22 -5.98
N ARG A 44 -7.88 -11.55 -5.34
CA ARG A 44 -8.29 -12.95 -5.11
C ARG A 44 -8.29 -13.73 -6.42
N TRP A 45 -9.06 -13.25 -7.40
CA TRP A 45 -9.19 -13.94 -8.68
C TRP A 45 -7.82 -14.13 -9.35
N TRP A 46 -6.96 -13.12 -9.26
CA TRP A 46 -5.63 -13.17 -9.84
C TRP A 46 -4.73 -14.25 -9.22
N VAL A 47 -4.73 -14.39 -7.88
CA VAL A 47 -3.98 -15.48 -7.20
C VAL A 47 -4.60 -16.85 -7.47
N GLU A 48 -5.92 -16.94 -7.59
CA GLU A 48 -6.58 -18.20 -7.99
C GLU A 48 -6.15 -18.66 -9.39
N GLN A 49 -5.90 -17.72 -10.32
CA GLN A 49 -5.35 -18.04 -11.64
C GLN A 49 -3.83 -18.28 -11.62
N TRP A 50 -3.11 -17.60 -10.73
CA TRP A 50 -1.66 -17.69 -10.62
C TRP A 50 -1.20 -17.70 -9.15
N PRO A 51 -1.09 -18.88 -8.53
CA PRO A 51 -0.77 -18.99 -7.10
C PRO A 51 0.59 -18.39 -6.71
N ASP A 52 1.61 -18.49 -7.56
CA ASP A 52 2.94 -17.90 -7.27
C ASP A 52 2.90 -16.37 -7.21
N GLY A 53 1.85 -15.77 -7.78
CA GLY A 53 1.57 -14.35 -7.68
C GLY A 53 1.27 -13.88 -6.25
N ALA A 54 0.94 -14.78 -5.32
CA ALA A 54 0.63 -14.45 -3.93
C ALA A 54 1.64 -13.47 -3.28
N GLN A 55 2.92 -13.62 -3.59
CA GLN A 55 3.99 -12.77 -3.06
C GLN A 55 3.95 -11.31 -3.54
N PHE A 56 3.19 -10.98 -4.59
CA PHE A 56 3.05 -9.63 -5.17
C PHE A 56 1.78 -8.90 -4.70
N VAL A 57 0.86 -9.61 -4.04
CA VAL A 57 -0.49 -9.10 -3.73
C VAL A 57 -0.45 -7.85 -2.87
N ALA A 58 0.43 -7.78 -1.86
CA ALA A 58 0.53 -6.60 -1.01
C ALA A 58 0.91 -5.34 -1.80
N GLY A 59 1.86 -5.46 -2.74
CA GLY A 59 2.27 -4.35 -3.59
C GLY A 59 1.17 -3.94 -4.57
N LEU A 60 0.47 -4.91 -5.16
CA LEU A 60 -0.63 -4.63 -6.10
C LEU A 60 -1.83 -3.99 -5.40
N VAL A 61 -2.23 -4.45 -4.20
CA VAL A 61 -3.32 -3.81 -3.44
C VAL A 61 -2.94 -2.37 -3.08
N ALA A 62 -1.69 -2.12 -2.69
CA ALA A 62 -1.23 -0.76 -2.38
C ALA A 62 -1.30 0.16 -3.61
N GLN A 63 -0.91 -0.33 -4.79
CA GLN A 63 -1.01 0.40 -6.06
C GLN A 63 -2.46 0.67 -6.46
N ASP A 64 -3.31 -0.37 -6.46
CA ASP A 64 -4.73 -0.24 -6.79
C ASP A 64 -5.42 0.84 -5.91
N VAL A 65 -5.11 0.86 -4.60
CA VAL A 65 -5.64 1.84 -3.65
C VAL A 65 -5.05 3.24 -3.89
N GLN A 66 -3.76 3.34 -4.17
CA GLN A 66 -3.12 4.61 -4.52
C GLN A 66 -3.76 5.23 -5.77
N ASP A 67 -4.02 4.44 -6.79
CA ASP A 67 -4.69 4.88 -8.02
C ASP A 67 -6.12 5.36 -7.73
N ALA A 68 -6.89 4.58 -6.98
CA ALA A 68 -8.26 4.96 -6.59
C ALA A 68 -8.31 6.25 -5.75
N LEU A 69 -7.34 6.44 -4.84
CA LEU A 69 -7.19 7.69 -4.08
C LEU A 69 -6.79 8.85 -5.00
N LEU A 70 -5.86 8.64 -5.92
CA LEU A 70 -5.43 9.66 -6.87
C LEU A 70 -6.59 10.19 -7.70
N GLU A 71 -7.44 9.30 -8.21
CA GLU A 71 -8.60 9.65 -9.02
C GLU A 71 -9.67 10.45 -8.24
N ARG A 72 -9.88 10.12 -6.96
CA ARG A 72 -11.01 10.66 -6.18
C ARG A 72 -10.65 11.77 -5.19
N TYR A 73 -9.46 11.70 -4.60
CA TYR A 73 -9.01 12.53 -3.49
C TYR A 73 -7.68 13.25 -3.76
N GLY A 74 -6.91 12.75 -4.72
CA GLY A 74 -5.60 13.28 -5.07
C GLY A 74 -4.45 12.45 -4.50
N ARG A 75 -3.25 13.03 -4.53
CA ARG A 75 -1.99 12.33 -4.28
C ARG A 75 -1.91 11.79 -2.86
N TRP A 76 -1.62 10.49 -2.74
CA TRP A 76 -1.34 9.82 -1.47
C TRP A 76 -0.39 8.62 -1.69
N PRO A 77 0.49 8.28 -0.73
CA PRO A 77 0.85 9.08 0.43
C PRO A 77 1.81 10.21 0.03
N LEU A 78 1.68 11.38 0.63
CA LEU A 78 2.62 12.48 0.36
C LEU A 78 4.00 12.15 0.94
N CYS A 79 5.04 12.49 0.19
CA CYS A 79 6.42 12.24 0.57
C CYS A 79 6.82 13.05 1.82
N PRO A 80 7.21 12.40 2.94
CA PRO A 80 7.68 13.12 4.12
C PRO A 80 9.14 13.58 4.00
N VAL A 81 9.91 13.04 3.04
CA VAL A 81 11.37 13.25 2.93
C VAL A 81 11.72 14.57 2.26
N CYS A 82 10.97 15.00 1.25
CA CYS A 82 11.36 16.12 0.39
C CYS A 82 10.95 17.51 0.90
N GLY A 83 10.38 17.62 2.10
CA GLY A 83 10.15 18.89 2.80
C GLY A 83 9.42 19.96 1.98
N SER A 84 9.94 21.20 2.01
CA SER A 84 9.32 22.43 1.47
C SER A 84 9.24 22.54 -0.06
N GLY A 85 9.45 21.46 -0.79
CA GLY A 85 9.23 21.42 -2.24
C GLY A 85 7.76 21.18 -2.59
N ASP A 86 7.46 21.12 -3.89
CA ASP A 86 6.12 20.74 -4.34
C ASP A 86 5.72 19.35 -3.80
N PRO A 87 4.54 19.22 -3.16
CA PRO A 87 4.05 17.94 -2.67
C PRO A 87 3.92 16.92 -3.80
N HIS A 88 4.45 15.73 -3.58
CA HIS A 88 4.34 14.59 -4.50
C HIS A 88 4.07 13.31 -3.72
N ALA A 89 3.48 12.34 -4.42
CA ALA A 89 3.24 11.03 -3.84
C ALA A 89 4.54 10.22 -3.79
N LEU A 90 4.64 9.33 -2.80
CA LEU A 90 5.51 8.15 -2.92
C LEU A 90 4.88 7.17 -3.91
N GLU A 91 5.67 6.28 -4.50
CA GLU A 91 5.19 5.21 -5.39
C GLU A 91 5.57 3.85 -4.80
N VAL A 92 4.80 2.82 -5.12
CA VAL A 92 5.09 1.45 -4.67
C VAL A 92 6.11 0.81 -5.60
N GLU A 93 7.21 0.32 -5.06
CA GLU A 93 8.25 -0.39 -5.80
C GLU A 93 8.60 -1.73 -5.12
N PRO A 94 8.89 -2.80 -5.90
CA PRO A 94 8.78 -2.85 -7.36
C PRO A 94 7.32 -2.77 -7.83
N GLU A 95 7.08 -2.20 -9.01
CA GLU A 95 5.74 -2.16 -9.66
C GLU A 95 5.10 -3.56 -9.71
N LEU A 96 5.90 -4.59 -10.06
CA LEU A 96 5.51 -5.99 -9.93
C LEU A 96 6.67 -6.81 -9.35
N GLY A 97 6.56 -7.19 -8.08
CA GLY A 97 7.55 -8.04 -7.42
C GLY A 97 7.26 -8.21 -5.93
N PRO A 98 8.05 -9.06 -5.24
CA PRO A 98 7.93 -9.25 -3.81
C PRO A 98 8.53 -8.06 -3.05
N ASP A 99 8.29 -8.01 -1.74
CA ASP A 99 8.90 -7.02 -0.84
C ASP A 99 8.59 -5.55 -1.23
N PRO A 100 7.29 -5.15 -1.29
CA PRO A 100 6.89 -3.83 -1.75
C PRO A 100 7.23 -2.72 -0.75
N HIS A 101 7.67 -1.59 -1.29
CA HIS A 101 8.11 -0.40 -0.54
C HIS A 101 7.51 0.88 -1.11
N TRP A 102 7.19 1.83 -0.24
CA TRP A 102 6.97 3.22 -0.61
C TRP A 102 8.31 3.89 -0.93
N VAL A 103 8.47 4.40 -2.15
CA VAL A 103 9.69 5.00 -2.66
C VAL A 103 9.45 6.44 -3.04
N CYS A 104 10.40 7.30 -2.67
CA CYS A 104 10.48 8.66 -3.21
C CYS A 104 11.47 8.66 -4.38
N HIS A 105 10.96 8.67 -5.61
CA HIS A 105 11.82 8.73 -6.81
C HIS A 105 12.62 10.02 -6.91
N LYS A 106 12.08 11.14 -6.42
CA LYS A 106 12.76 12.43 -6.41
C LYS A 106 14.04 12.42 -5.54
N ALA A 107 13.98 11.76 -4.39
CA ALA A 107 15.12 11.62 -3.48
C ALA A 107 15.95 10.35 -3.73
N GLY A 108 15.43 9.39 -4.51
CA GLY A 108 16.08 8.11 -4.79
C GLY A 108 16.16 7.19 -3.58
N VAL A 109 15.16 7.24 -2.67
CA VAL A 109 15.17 6.48 -1.41
C VAL A 109 13.91 5.65 -1.21
N LYS A 110 14.09 4.45 -0.63
CA LYS A 110 13.01 3.69 0.01
C LYS A 110 12.64 4.39 1.32
N VAL A 111 11.39 4.78 1.45
CA VAL A 111 10.88 5.51 2.62
C VAL A 111 10.42 4.53 3.70
N ALA A 112 9.60 3.55 3.32
CA ALA A 112 9.10 2.51 4.22
C ALA A 112 8.68 1.26 3.43
N SER A 113 8.65 0.11 4.07
CA SER A 113 7.93 -1.06 3.54
C SER A 113 6.41 -0.79 3.59
N VAL A 114 5.65 -1.40 2.68
CA VAL A 114 4.17 -1.33 2.75
C VAL A 114 3.70 -1.95 4.07
N GLY A 115 2.81 -1.23 4.77
CA GLY A 115 2.32 -1.50 6.11
C GLY A 115 3.17 -0.93 7.25
N SER A 116 4.23 -0.17 6.94
CA SER A 116 5.11 0.46 7.93
C SER A 116 5.27 1.97 7.71
N LEU A 117 4.37 2.61 6.95
CA LEU A 117 4.47 4.04 6.61
C LEU A 117 4.48 4.94 7.86
N GLY A 118 3.78 4.56 8.93
CA GLY A 118 3.76 5.32 10.19
C GLY A 118 5.15 5.61 10.76
N SER A 119 6.09 4.68 10.66
CA SER A 119 7.48 4.90 11.14
C SER A 119 8.22 5.99 10.36
N ALA A 120 7.83 6.26 9.11
CA ALA A 120 8.39 7.34 8.30
C ALA A 120 7.62 8.67 8.47
N MET A 121 6.33 8.60 8.83
CA MET A 121 5.50 9.79 9.08
C MET A 121 5.73 10.42 10.46
N ASP A 122 6.04 9.59 11.46
CA ASP A 122 6.33 10.03 12.84
C ASP A 122 7.80 10.48 13.05
N GLY A 123 8.57 10.65 11.97
CA GLY A 123 9.95 11.15 12.01
C GLY A 123 10.03 12.53 12.68
N PRO A 124 11.14 12.86 13.38
CA PRO A 124 11.16 13.91 14.38
C PRO A 124 10.71 15.24 13.78
N SER A 125 9.62 15.78 14.35
CA SER A 125 9.21 17.16 14.15
C SER A 125 10.45 18.04 14.39
N SER A 126 10.96 18.64 13.32
CA SER A 126 12.03 19.64 13.40
C SER A 126 11.43 21.01 13.68
#